data_AF-Q6TTY4-F1
#
_entry.id   AF-Q6TTY4-F1
#
_cell.length_a   1.000
_cell.length_b   1.000
_cell.length_c   1.000
_cell.angle_alpha   90.00
_cell.angle_beta   90.00
_cell.angle_gamma   90.00
#
_symmetry.space_group_name_H-M   'P 1'
#
loop_
_entity.id
_entity.type
_entity.pdbx_description
1 polymer ?
#
loop_
_entity_poly.entity_id
_entity_poly.type
_entity_poly.pdbx_seq_one_letter_code
_entity_poly.pdbx_strand_id
1 'polypeptide(L)'
;WGPPDDGDVAMPMFPTTYSGIIKGIKEGRNGLGSIYVFGSGNGGLLDDCNYDPYANSPYTITIAAIDSEDKNFYFSESCPCILASTYSGGENGSIYTTDLGKEGCTTEHTGASASTPLAAGIIALVLSANPNL
;
A
#
# COMPACT_ATOMS: atom_id res chain seq x y z
N TRP A 1 1.91 -6.07 -2.07
CA TRP A 1 2.20 -7.14 -3.03
C TRP A 1 2.70 -6.47 -4.29
N GLY A 2 3.56 -7.15 -5.03
CA GLY A 2 4.28 -6.59 -6.17
C GLY A 2 5.29 -7.61 -6.67
N PRO A 3 6.32 -7.18 -7.43
CA PRO A 3 7.55 -7.94 -7.60
C PRO A 3 8.19 -8.32 -6.24
N PRO A 4 9.14 -9.26 -6.22
CA PRO A 4 9.98 -9.49 -5.04
C PRO A 4 10.76 -8.23 -4.64
N ASP A 5 10.75 -7.90 -3.35
CA ASP A 5 11.41 -6.73 -2.77
C ASP A 5 12.92 -7.01 -2.50
N ASP A 6 13.61 -7.66 -3.45
CA ASP A 6 14.99 -8.15 -3.31
C ASP A 6 16.06 -7.11 -3.72
N GLY A 7 15.65 -5.97 -4.30
CA GLY A 7 16.55 -4.88 -4.71
C GLY A 7 17.22 -5.06 -6.08
N ASP A 8 16.98 -6.16 -6.78
CA ASP A 8 17.55 -6.47 -8.09
C ASP A 8 16.50 -6.80 -9.17
N VAL A 9 15.22 -6.63 -8.83
CA VAL A 9 14.10 -6.94 -9.72
C VAL A 9 13.43 -5.68 -10.23
N ALA A 10 13.41 -5.50 -11.55
CA ALA A 10 12.57 -4.52 -12.22
C ALA A 10 11.68 -5.24 -13.24
N MET A 11 10.38 -5.29 -12.97
CA MET A 11 9.41 -5.98 -13.83
C MET A 11 8.35 -5.01 -14.36
N PRO A 12 7.96 -5.10 -15.64
CA PRO A 12 6.84 -4.32 -16.14
C PRO A 12 5.51 -4.86 -15.61
N MET A 13 4.51 -3.99 -15.46
CA MET A 13 3.15 -4.43 -15.22
C MET A 13 2.65 -5.23 -16.42
N PHE A 14 2.03 -6.39 -16.18
CA PHE A 14 1.44 -7.16 -17.27
C PHE A 14 0.35 -6.34 -17.99
N PRO A 15 0.28 -6.38 -19.34
CA PRO A 15 -0.70 -5.60 -20.10
C PRO A 15 -2.16 -5.84 -19.70
N THR A 16 -2.48 -7.06 -19.28
CA THR A 16 -3.81 -7.42 -18.77
C THR A 16 -4.12 -6.73 -17.44
N THR A 17 -3.17 -6.69 -16.51
CA THR A 17 -3.32 -5.98 -15.24
C THR A 17 -3.44 -4.48 -15.44
N TYR A 18 -2.59 -3.90 -16.31
CA TYR A 18 -2.68 -2.48 -16.67
C TYR A 18 -4.05 -2.14 -17.26
N SER A 19 -4.53 -2.96 -18.20
CA SER A 19 -5.87 -2.78 -18.79
C SER A 19 -6.98 -2.87 -17.73
N GLY A 20 -6.85 -3.76 -16.75
CA GLY A 20 -7.77 -3.88 -15.62
C GLY A 20 -7.81 -2.63 -14.75
N ILE A 21 -6.63 -2.09 -14.40
CA ILE A 21 -6.52 -0.83 -13.64
C ILE A 21 -7.14 0.32 -14.42
N ILE A 22 -6.79 0.50 -15.70
CA ILE A 22 -7.35 1.57 -16.55
C ILE A 22 -8.87 1.47 -16.66
N LYS A 23 -9.41 0.26 -16.81
CA LYS A 23 -10.85 0.05 -16.82
C LYS A 23 -11.48 0.46 -15.48
N GLY A 24 -10.88 0.07 -14.37
CA GLY A 24 -11.35 0.47 -13.04
C GLY A 24 -11.31 1.98 -12.83
N ILE A 25 -10.25 2.66 -13.26
CA ILE A 25 -10.15 4.12 -13.20
C ILE A 25 -11.23 4.82 -14.05
N LYS A 26 -11.58 4.28 -15.22
CA LYS A 26 -12.55 4.91 -16.13
C LYS A 26 -14.01 4.58 -15.80
N GLU A 27 -14.28 3.36 -15.35
CA GLU A 27 -15.64 2.82 -15.27
C GLU A 27 -16.06 2.49 -13.83
N GLY A 28 -15.09 2.35 -12.91
CA GLY A 28 -15.35 2.05 -11.51
C GLY A 28 -16.11 3.18 -10.81
N ARG A 29 -16.81 2.83 -9.72
CA ARG A 29 -17.57 3.78 -8.90
C ARG A 29 -18.51 4.69 -9.72
N ASN A 30 -19.27 4.10 -10.66
CA ASN A 30 -20.17 4.81 -11.58
C ASN A 30 -19.48 5.91 -12.41
N GLY A 31 -18.21 5.69 -12.80
CA GLY A 31 -17.41 6.63 -13.58
C GLY A 31 -16.57 7.62 -12.76
N LEU A 32 -16.62 7.56 -11.42
CA LEU A 32 -15.73 8.34 -10.54
C LEU A 32 -14.31 7.73 -10.45
N GLY A 33 -14.18 6.46 -10.83
CA GLY A 33 -12.94 5.72 -10.82
C GLY A 33 -12.73 4.91 -9.53
N SER A 34 -12.29 3.67 -9.70
CA SER A 34 -11.81 2.81 -8.62
C SER A 34 -10.57 3.39 -7.97
N ILE A 35 -10.43 3.21 -6.65
CA ILE A 35 -9.25 3.63 -5.91
C ILE A 35 -8.37 2.42 -5.62
N TYR A 36 -7.10 2.50 -6.01
CA TYR A 36 -6.10 1.46 -5.80
C TYR A 36 -5.06 1.97 -4.81
N VAL A 37 -4.89 1.28 -3.69
CA VAL A 37 -3.91 1.61 -2.66
C VAL A 37 -2.85 0.52 -2.64
N PHE A 38 -1.59 0.91 -2.72
CA PHE A 38 -0.44 0.01 -2.70
C PHE A 38 0.54 0.43 -1.61
N GLY A 39 1.24 -0.56 -1.04
CA GLY A 39 2.34 -0.30 -0.14
C GLY A 39 3.59 0.05 -0.94
N SER A 40 4.50 0.81 -0.34
CA SER A 40 5.82 1.08 -0.92
C SER A 40 6.71 -0.16 -1.01
N GLY A 41 6.36 -1.31 -0.41
CA GLY A 41 7.23 -2.49 -0.39
C GLY A 41 8.07 -2.61 0.88
N ASN A 42 8.75 -3.74 1.02
CA ASN A 42 9.45 -4.19 2.24
C ASN A 42 10.96 -4.43 2.05
N GLY A 43 11.54 -4.00 0.92
CA GLY A 43 12.96 -4.18 0.60
C GLY A 43 13.90 -3.20 1.32
N GLY A 44 13.34 -2.21 2.01
CA GLY A 44 14.10 -1.26 2.84
C GLY A 44 15.14 -0.49 2.05
N LEU A 45 16.38 -0.46 2.56
CA LEU A 45 17.51 0.22 1.90
C LEU A 45 18.09 -0.55 0.70
N LEU A 46 17.65 -1.79 0.48
CA LEU A 46 18.12 -2.61 -0.62
C LEU A 46 17.31 -2.41 -1.89
N ASP A 47 16.10 -1.85 -1.78
CA ASP A 47 15.17 -1.71 -2.90
C ASP A 47 14.61 -0.28 -3.02
N ASP A 48 14.04 0.03 -4.18
CA ASP A 48 13.43 1.31 -4.51
C ASP A 48 12.10 1.07 -5.23
N CYS A 49 11.01 1.45 -4.57
CA CYS A 49 9.65 1.25 -5.05
C CYS A 49 9.30 1.92 -6.39
N ASN A 50 10.19 2.74 -6.94
CA ASN A 50 10.08 3.25 -8.30
C ASN A 50 10.30 2.13 -9.36
N TYR A 51 10.89 1.00 -8.97
CA TYR A 51 11.04 -0.21 -9.79
C TYR A 51 9.84 -1.17 -9.71
N ASP A 52 8.96 -1.01 -8.71
CA ASP A 52 7.66 -1.69 -8.66
C ASP A 52 6.66 -0.93 -9.56
N PRO A 53 6.16 -1.54 -10.65
CA PRO A 53 5.28 -0.87 -11.59
C PRO A 53 3.87 -0.64 -11.02
N TYR A 54 3.49 -1.31 -9.93
CA TYR A 54 2.27 -1.07 -9.19
C TYR A 54 2.42 0.15 -8.29
N ALA A 55 3.46 0.22 -7.48
CA ALA A 55 3.72 1.38 -6.61
C ALA A 55 4.04 2.65 -7.43
N ASN A 56 4.76 2.54 -8.54
CA ASN A 56 5.10 3.67 -9.41
C ASN A 56 3.99 4.03 -10.42
N SER A 57 2.82 3.40 -10.35
CA SER A 57 1.73 3.71 -11.26
C SER A 57 1.03 5.02 -10.85
N PRO A 58 0.82 5.98 -11.77
CA PRO A 58 0.07 7.20 -11.47
C PRO A 58 -1.42 6.93 -11.17
N TYR A 59 -1.89 5.69 -11.37
CA TYR A 59 -3.25 5.26 -11.09
C TYR A 59 -3.41 4.62 -9.70
N THR A 60 -2.35 4.64 -8.89
CA THR A 60 -2.33 4.04 -7.55
C THR A 60 -1.91 5.07 -6.51
N ILE A 61 -2.31 4.82 -5.27
CA ILE A 61 -1.92 5.60 -4.11
C ILE A 61 -0.90 4.79 -3.32
N THR A 62 0.36 5.18 -3.40
CA THR A 62 1.48 4.49 -2.77
C THR A 62 1.72 5.00 -1.35
N ILE A 63 1.71 4.07 -0.40
CA ILE A 63 1.73 4.32 1.04
C ILE A 63 2.98 3.71 1.66
N ALA A 64 3.81 4.55 2.27
CA ALA A 64 4.95 4.12 3.07
C ALA A 64 4.55 3.75 4.50
N ALA A 65 5.44 3.03 5.19
CA ALA A 65 5.25 2.60 6.57
C ALA A 65 6.09 3.43 7.55
N ILE A 66 5.46 3.90 8.62
CA ILE A 66 6.14 4.54 9.77
C ILE A 66 5.81 3.82 11.07
N ASP A 67 6.72 3.90 12.04
CA ASP A 67 6.55 3.32 13.37
C ASP A 67 5.74 4.22 14.32
N SER A 68 5.50 3.73 15.53
CA SER A 68 4.77 4.44 16.58
C SER A 68 5.49 5.68 17.12
N GLU A 69 6.74 5.92 16.73
CA GLU A 69 7.53 7.10 17.07
C GLU A 69 7.65 8.07 15.88
N ASP A 70 6.79 7.92 14.87
CA ASP A 70 6.77 8.69 13.62
C ASP A 70 8.08 8.59 12.79
N LYS A 71 8.82 7.48 12.94
CA LYS A 71 10.06 7.22 12.18
C LYS A 71 9.82 6.24 11.05
N ASN A 72 10.67 6.30 10.03
CA ASN A 72 10.64 5.35 8.93
C ASN A 72 11.02 3.93 9.42
N PHE A 73 10.25 2.92 9.02
CA PHE A 73 10.60 1.52 9.28
C PHE A 73 11.78 1.07 8.41
N TYR A 74 12.63 0.20 8.94
CA TYR A 74 13.81 -0.32 8.24
C TYR A 74 13.46 -1.11 6.96
N PHE A 75 12.27 -1.69 6.88
CA PHE A 75 11.78 -2.41 5.70
C PHE A 75 11.09 -1.49 4.68
N SER A 76 10.65 -0.29 5.06
CA SER A 76 9.90 0.56 4.12
C SER A 76 10.84 1.11 3.05
N GLU A 77 10.57 0.78 1.80
CA GLU A 77 11.32 1.35 0.67
C GLU A 77 11.05 2.85 0.54
N SER A 78 12.07 3.58 0.07
CA SER A 78 12.00 5.03 -0.14
C SER A 78 12.10 5.34 -1.62
N CYS A 79 11.09 6.01 -2.17
CA CYS A 79 11.10 6.40 -3.58
C CYS A 79 10.22 7.64 -3.86
N PRO A 80 10.40 8.33 -5.01
CA PRO A 80 9.64 9.54 -5.34
C PRO A 80 8.13 9.35 -5.57
N CYS A 81 7.65 8.12 -5.80
CA CYS A 81 6.23 7.86 -6.08
C CYS A 81 5.36 7.69 -4.82
N ILE A 82 5.96 7.72 -3.62
CA ILE A 82 5.23 7.69 -2.35
C ILE A 82 4.40 8.97 -2.19
N LEU A 83 3.10 8.81 -1.95
CA LEU A 83 2.18 9.95 -1.76
C LEU A 83 1.92 10.28 -0.29
N ALA A 84 1.94 9.27 0.59
CA ALA A 84 1.73 9.45 2.02
C ALA A 84 2.33 8.26 2.80
N SER A 85 2.27 8.35 4.12
CA SER A 85 2.61 7.24 5.02
C SER A 85 1.49 6.99 6.04
N THR A 86 1.45 5.78 6.57
CA THR A 86 0.61 5.41 7.71
C THR A 86 1.38 4.46 8.64
N TYR A 87 0.86 4.28 9.85
CA TYR A 87 1.49 3.42 10.85
C TYR A 87 1.61 1.95 10.38
N SER A 88 2.63 1.26 10.85
CA SER A 88 2.78 -0.20 10.73
C SER A 88 3.25 -0.79 12.07
N GLY A 89 3.31 -2.11 12.14
CA GLY A 89 3.75 -2.84 13.33
C GLY A 89 5.26 -3.08 13.33
N GLY A 90 5.86 -3.09 14.52
CA GLY A 90 7.27 -3.41 14.77
C GLY A 90 7.60 -3.40 16.27
N GLU A 91 8.89 -3.34 16.60
CA GLU A 91 9.38 -3.53 17.98
C GLU A 91 8.78 -2.55 19.00
N ASN A 92 8.56 -1.29 18.60
CA ASN A 92 8.06 -0.22 19.48
C ASN A 92 6.54 0.00 19.40
N GLY A 93 5.81 -0.84 18.68
CA GLY A 93 4.36 -0.73 18.54
C GLY A 93 3.82 -1.63 17.44
N SER A 94 2.73 -2.34 17.72
CA SER A 94 2.15 -3.31 16.78
C SER A 94 0.84 -2.85 16.17
N ILE A 95 0.51 -3.38 14.99
CA ILE A 95 -0.86 -3.33 14.47
C ILE A 95 -1.63 -4.54 15.00
N TYR A 96 -2.67 -4.26 15.78
CA TYR A 96 -3.60 -5.24 16.32
C TYR A 96 -4.75 -5.41 15.33
N THR A 97 -4.96 -6.62 14.85
CA THR A 97 -6.04 -6.90 13.89
C THR A 97 -6.52 -8.35 13.98
N THR A 98 -7.59 -8.66 13.25
CA THR A 98 -8.11 -10.03 13.12
C THR A 98 -7.13 -10.93 12.36
N ASP A 99 -7.10 -12.20 12.71
CA ASP A 99 -6.26 -13.22 12.07
C ASP A 99 -7.07 -14.47 11.72
N LEU A 100 -6.44 -15.45 11.05
CA LEU A 100 -7.06 -16.71 10.64
C LEU A 100 -7.70 -17.45 11.82
N GLY A 101 -8.91 -17.97 11.58
CA GLY A 101 -9.72 -18.66 12.59
C GLY A 101 -10.85 -17.78 13.13
N LYS A 102 -11.87 -18.41 13.71
CA LYS A 102 -13.12 -17.73 14.10
C LYS A 102 -12.91 -16.62 15.15
N GLU A 103 -11.91 -16.79 16.01
CA GLU A 103 -11.54 -15.87 17.09
C GLU A 103 -10.06 -15.49 16.96
N GLY A 104 -9.51 -15.58 15.74
CA GLY A 104 -8.12 -15.26 15.46
C GLY A 104 -7.87 -13.76 15.61
N CYS A 105 -6.84 -13.42 16.38
CA CYS A 105 -6.35 -12.06 16.58
C CYS A 105 -4.83 -12.10 16.48
N THR A 106 -4.24 -11.12 15.82
CA THR A 106 -2.79 -10.94 15.78
C THR A 106 -2.39 -9.59 16.37
N THR A 107 -1.26 -9.61 17.07
CA THR A 107 -0.55 -8.45 17.61
C THR A 107 0.80 -8.26 16.92
N GLU A 108 1.01 -8.95 15.80
CA GLU A 108 2.31 -9.05 15.12
C GLU A 108 2.22 -8.65 13.64
N HIS A 109 1.10 -8.05 13.21
CA HIS A 109 0.96 -7.60 11.83
C HIS A 109 1.91 -6.43 11.55
N THR A 110 2.77 -6.59 10.53
CA THR A 110 3.87 -5.67 10.19
C THR A 110 4.01 -5.52 8.67
N GLY A 111 5.00 -4.74 8.22
CA GLY A 111 5.29 -4.46 6.81
C GLY A 111 4.51 -3.28 6.25
N ALA A 112 4.87 -2.81 5.06
CA ALA A 112 4.05 -1.88 4.28
C ALA A 112 2.65 -2.45 3.99
N SER A 113 2.53 -3.78 4.04
CA SER A 113 1.29 -4.54 3.99
C SER A 113 0.31 -4.20 5.12
N ALA A 114 0.77 -3.78 6.31
CA ALA A 114 -0.08 -3.34 7.41
C ALA A 114 -0.49 -1.85 7.30
N SER A 115 0.36 -1.02 6.68
CA SER A 115 0.07 0.40 6.42
C SER A 115 -1.00 0.60 5.33
N THR A 116 -0.88 -0.15 4.24
CA THR A 116 -1.80 -0.07 3.09
C THR A 116 -3.30 -0.13 3.46
N PRO A 117 -3.77 -1.11 4.25
CA PRO A 117 -5.19 -1.18 4.64
C PRO A 117 -5.63 -0.06 5.59
N LEU A 118 -4.75 0.51 6.40
CA LEU A 118 -5.08 1.69 7.21
C LEU A 118 -5.38 2.90 6.34
N ALA A 119 -4.54 3.15 5.33
CA ALA A 119 -4.79 4.20 4.34
C ALA A 119 -6.11 3.97 3.57
N ALA A 120 -6.38 2.72 3.17
CA ALA A 120 -7.65 2.37 2.53
C ALA A 120 -8.86 2.65 3.44
N GLY A 121 -8.76 2.38 4.75
CA GLY A 121 -9.77 2.72 5.74
C GLY A 121 -10.00 4.22 5.86
N ILE A 122 -8.92 5.02 5.90
CA ILE A 122 -9.01 6.49 5.92
C ILE A 122 -9.68 7.02 4.64
N ILE A 123 -9.30 6.49 3.47
CA ILE A 123 -9.93 6.85 2.19
C ILE A 123 -11.43 6.52 2.21
N ALA A 124 -11.82 5.37 2.78
CA ALA A 124 -13.23 5.01 2.92
C ALA A 124 -14.01 6.03 3.78
N LEU A 125 -13.40 6.55 4.86
CA LEU A 125 -14.00 7.62 5.66
C LEU A 125 -14.14 8.92 4.86
N VAL A 126 -13.12 9.30 4.09
CA VAL A 126 -13.16 10.47 3.19
C VAL A 126 -14.29 10.34 2.16
N LEU A 127 -14.42 9.16 1.53
CA LEU A 127 -15.50 8.88 0.59
C LEU A 127 -16.88 8.84 1.25
N SER A 128 -16.97 8.44 2.52
CA SER A 128 -18.24 8.49 3.25
C SER A 128 -18.71 9.94 3.47
N ALA A 129 -17.76 10.87 3.65
CA ALA A 129 -18.04 12.30 3.80
C ALA A 129 -18.33 12.98 2.44
N ASN A 130 -17.65 12.57 1.38
CA ASN A 130 -17.91 13.04 0.02
C ASN A 130 -17.86 11.89 -1.00
N PRO A 131 -19.00 11.26 -1.30
CA PRO A 131 -19.06 10.11 -2.21
C PRO A 131 -18.74 10.43 -3.67
N ASN A 132 -18.71 11.72 -4.05
CA ASN A 132 -18.50 12.18 -5.43
C ASN A 132 -17.03 12.47 -5.76
N LEU A 133 -16.11 12.27 -4.81
CA LEU A 133 -14.67 12.28 -5.09
C LEU A 133 -14.25 11.14 -6.02
#